data_AF-A0AAV8SNK3-F1
#
_entry.id   AF-A0AAV8SNK3-F1
#
_cell.length_a   1.000
_cell.length_b   1.000
_cell.length_c   1.000
_cell.angle_alpha   90.00
_cell.angle_beta   90.00
_cell.angle_gamma   90.00
#
_symmetry.space_group_name_H-M   'P 1'
#
loop_
_entity.id
_entity.type
_entity.pdbx_description
1 polymer ?
#
loop_
_entity_poly.entity_id
_entity_poly.type
_entity_poly.pdbx_seq_one_letter_code
_entity_poly.pdbx_strand_id
1 'polypeptide(L)'
;MIHCIEFHIRSFLFSITHERLEQFNDVLLQENISINEMKIPAFDLAALNTIENERTMSLELLKSGWYHNVVYLGKENGIPILTMTCSLSDIEKFKHGQVSLRAPSKKYANTLIKGLVKGRQLSEREAAAYIDKASSKPL
;
A
#
# COMPACT_ATOMS: atom_id res chain seq x y z
N MET A 1 5.48 -4.09 -17.51
CA MET A 1 6.67 -4.17 -16.62
C MET A 1 6.12 -4.53 -15.24
N ILE A 2 6.24 -5.79 -14.81
CA ILE A 2 5.59 -6.32 -13.60
C ILE A 2 6.46 -5.93 -12.39
N HIS A 3 6.10 -4.85 -11.69
CA HIS A 3 6.77 -4.39 -10.45
C HIS A 3 5.97 -4.72 -9.18
N CYS A 4 4.91 -5.51 -9.26
CA CYS A 4 3.94 -5.64 -8.16
C CYS A 4 4.36 -6.52 -6.98
N ILE A 5 5.64 -6.87 -6.85
CA ILE A 5 6.17 -7.60 -5.69
C ILE A 5 7.54 -7.06 -5.32
N GLU A 6 7.73 -5.74 -5.39
CA GLU A 6 8.71 -5.09 -4.51
C GLU A 6 8.08 -5.02 -3.12
N PHE A 7 8.12 -6.15 -2.43
CA PHE A 7 8.37 -6.14 -1.01
C PHE A 7 7.29 -5.61 -0.05
N HIS A 8 6.01 -5.97 -0.18
CA HIS A 8 5.03 -5.79 0.92
C HIS A 8 4.88 -4.34 1.48
N ILE A 9 5.51 -3.34 0.87
CA ILE A 9 5.68 -1.98 1.38
C ILE A 9 5.75 -1.04 0.19
N ARG A 10 4.71 -1.11 -0.63
CA ARG A 10 4.18 0.10 -1.22
C ARG A 10 2.82 0.42 -0.60
N SER A 11 2.54 -0.16 0.57
CA SER A 11 1.45 0.22 1.45
C SER A 11 1.71 1.64 1.96
N PHE A 12 1.08 2.62 1.33
CA PHE A 12 0.88 3.89 2.01
C PHE A 12 -0.05 3.59 3.19
N LEU A 13 0.48 3.76 4.39
CA LEU A 13 -0.32 3.66 5.60
C LEU A 13 -0.95 5.03 5.81
N PHE A 14 -2.27 5.08 5.79
CA PHE A 14 -3.01 6.30 6.03
C PHE A 14 -3.82 6.16 7.31
N SER A 15 -3.55 7.02 8.28
CA SER A 15 -4.51 7.29 9.35
C SER A 15 -5.52 8.31 8.81
N ILE A 16 -6.74 7.86 8.52
CA ILE A 16 -7.75 8.65 7.82
C ILE A 16 -8.62 9.38 8.82
N THR A 17 -8.53 10.70 8.82
CA THR A 17 -9.58 11.58 9.35
C THR A 17 -10.45 12.05 8.18
N HIS A 18 -11.63 12.61 8.47
CA HIS A 18 -12.52 13.15 7.42
C HIS A 18 -11.79 14.10 6.46
N GLU A 19 -10.92 14.97 6.97
CA GLU A 19 -10.11 15.92 6.19
C GLU A 19 -8.97 15.26 5.39
N ARG A 20 -8.58 14.01 5.71
CA ARG A 20 -7.51 13.28 5.02
C ARG A 20 -8.02 12.31 3.96
N LEU A 21 -9.34 12.17 3.82
CA LEU A 21 -9.93 11.29 2.81
C LEU A 21 -9.66 11.80 1.38
N GLU A 22 -9.63 13.11 1.17
CA GLU A 22 -9.26 13.72 -0.11
C GLU A 22 -7.81 13.41 -0.45
N GLN A 23 -6.89 13.62 0.49
CA GLN A 23 -5.46 13.30 0.32
C GLN A 23 -5.22 11.82 0.01
N PHE A 24 -6.01 10.93 0.62
CA PHE A 24 -5.98 9.50 0.29
C PHE A 24 -6.37 9.26 -1.18
N ASN A 25 -7.45 9.88 -1.64
CA ASN A 25 -7.90 9.77 -3.03
C ASN A 25 -6.89 10.38 -4.01
N ASP A 26 -6.22 11.47 -3.65
CA ASP A 26 -5.19 12.10 -4.48
C ASP A 26 -4.00 11.16 -4.69
N VAL A 27 -3.50 10.53 -3.63
CA VAL A 27 -2.41 9.55 -3.73
C VAL A 27 -2.89 8.32 -4.51
N LEU A 28 -4.11 7.86 -4.24
CA LEU A 28 -4.71 6.74 -4.96
C LEU A 28 -4.80 7.00 -6.47
N LEU A 29 -5.16 8.21 -6.88
CA LEU A 29 -5.22 8.62 -8.28
C LEU A 29 -3.82 8.83 -8.89
N GLN A 30 -2.88 9.41 -8.14
CA GLN A 30 -1.52 9.63 -8.62
C GLN A 30 -0.81 8.29 -8.92
N GLU A 31 -0.96 7.32 -8.02
CA GLU A 31 -0.30 6.03 -8.16
C GLU A 31 -1.01 5.10 -9.15
N ASN A 32 -2.30 5.34 -9.42
CA ASN A 32 -3.07 4.63 -10.43
C ASN A 32 -3.35 5.56 -11.59
N ILE A 33 -2.44 5.56 -12.57
CA ILE A 33 -2.56 6.33 -13.82
C ILE A 33 -3.97 6.14 -14.38
N SER A 34 -4.78 7.20 -14.37
CA SER A 34 -6.06 7.21 -15.09
C SER A 34 -6.07 8.34 -16.10
N ILE A 35 -6.46 7.96 -17.32
CA ILE A 35 -6.43 8.74 -18.56
C ILE A 35 -7.61 9.74 -18.61
N ASN A 36 -8.38 9.86 -17.53
CA ASN A 36 -9.46 10.83 -17.40
C ASN A 36 -9.54 11.31 -15.96
N GLU A 37 -9.67 12.63 -15.80
CA GLU A 37 -10.04 13.32 -14.57
C GLU A 37 -11.31 12.65 -14.00
N MET A 38 -11.14 11.75 -13.04
CA MET A 38 -12.26 11.18 -12.31
C MET A 38 -12.93 12.32 -11.53
N LYS A 39 -14.15 12.69 -11.94
CA LYS A 39 -14.96 13.71 -11.25
C LYS A 39 -15.53 13.22 -9.91
N ILE A 40 -15.35 11.93 -9.59
CA ILE A 40 -15.92 11.24 -8.43
C ILE A 40 -14.77 10.54 -7.69
N PRO A 41 -14.67 10.66 -6.36
CA PRO A 41 -13.65 9.97 -5.59
C PRO A 41 -13.77 8.45 -5.74
N ALA A 42 -12.64 7.77 -5.86
CA ALA A 42 -12.59 6.31 -5.94
C ALA A 42 -12.92 5.64 -4.59
N PHE A 43 -12.75 6.38 -3.48
CA PHE A 43 -13.02 5.90 -2.13
C PHE A 43 -13.65 7.02 -1.27
N ASP A 44 -14.95 6.92 -0.97
CA ASP A 44 -15.71 7.94 -0.25
C ASP A 44 -16.07 7.52 1.20
N LEU A 45 -16.87 8.33 1.90
CA LEU A 45 -17.29 8.04 3.27
C LEU A 45 -18.20 6.79 3.37
N ALA A 46 -18.99 6.50 2.33
CA ALA A 46 -19.80 5.29 2.30
C ALA A 46 -18.90 4.05 2.20
N ALA A 47 -17.88 4.11 1.32
CA ALA A 47 -16.86 3.09 1.20
C ALA A 47 -16.08 2.89 2.50
N LEU A 48 -15.76 3.98 3.22
CA LEU A 48 -15.11 3.91 4.53
C LEU A 48 -15.96 3.16 5.57
N ASN A 49 -17.26 3.43 5.64
CA ASN A 49 -18.15 2.73 6.57
C ASN A 49 -18.29 1.24 6.25
N THR A 50 -18.36 0.90 4.95
CA THR A 50 -18.45 -0.48 4.49
C THR A 50 -17.18 -1.27 4.82
N ILE A 51 -16.00 -0.69 4.55
CA ILE A 51 -14.72 -1.40 4.72
C ILE A 51 -14.37 -1.69 6.19
N GLU A 52 -14.93 -0.94 7.16
CA GLU A 52 -14.72 -1.27 8.58
C GLU A 52 -15.21 -2.70 8.91
N ASN A 53 -16.27 -3.16 8.24
CA ASN A 53 -16.82 -4.50 8.39
C ASN A 53 -16.19 -5.51 7.42
N GLU A 54 -16.06 -5.14 6.14
CA GLU A 54 -15.58 -6.04 5.08
C GLU A 54 -14.07 -6.25 5.07
N ARG A 55 -13.32 -5.40 5.80
CA ARG A 55 -11.85 -5.39 5.93
C ARG A 55 -11.08 -5.07 4.65
N THR A 56 -11.64 -5.34 3.47
CA THR A 56 -11.00 -5.08 2.17
C THR A 56 -12.01 -4.62 1.15
N MET A 57 -11.60 -3.75 0.23
CA MET A 57 -12.45 -3.26 -0.86
C MET A 57 -11.65 -3.16 -2.16
N SER A 58 -12.15 -3.83 -3.21
CA SER A 58 -11.60 -3.74 -4.56
C SER A 58 -12.00 -2.42 -5.22
N LEU A 59 -11.04 -1.75 -5.86
CA LEU A 59 -11.23 -0.48 -6.57
C LEU A 59 -11.27 -0.73 -8.09
N GLU A 60 -12.27 -1.48 -8.54
CA GLU A 60 -12.40 -1.92 -9.95
C GLU A 60 -12.58 -0.76 -10.94
N LEU A 61 -12.93 0.44 -10.44
CA LEU A 61 -13.00 1.67 -11.23
C LEU A 61 -11.64 2.11 -11.78
N LEU A 62 -10.54 1.71 -11.13
CA LEU A 62 -9.18 1.99 -11.57
C LEU A 62 -8.79 0.92 -12.61
N LYS A 63 -8.68 1.33 -13.88
CA LYS A 63 -8.39 0.41 -15.00
C LYS A 63 -6.90 0.06 -15.14
N SER A 64 -6.03 0.92 -14.61
CA SER A 64 -4.58 0.78 -14.69
C SER A 64 -3.93 1.38 -13.46
N GLY A 65 -2.80 0.80 -13.05
CA GLY A 65 -2.09 1.24 -11.87
C GLY A 65 -1.56 0.08 -11.03
N TRP A 66 -1.10 0.40 -9.83
CA TRP A 66 -0.50 -0.56 -8.90
C TRP A 66 -1.43 -0.97 -7.77
N TYR A 67 -2.41 -0.12 -7.43
CA TYR A 67 -3.21 -0.25 -6.23
C TYR A 67 -4.70 -0.30 -6.54
N HIS A 68 -5.21 -1.52 -6.59
CA HIS A 68 -6.60 -1.82 -6.92
C HIS A 68 -7.36 -2.37 -5.72
N ASN A 69 -6.78 -2.33 -4.52
CA ASN A 69 -7.41 -2.84 -3.32
C ASN A 69 -7.08 -1.94 -2.13
N VAL A 70 -8.09 -1.57 -1.35
CA VAL A 70 -7.95 -0.90 -0.05
C VAL A 70 -8.13 -1.94 1.05
N VAL A 71 -7.34 -1.84 2.11
CA VAL A 71 -7.37 -2.74 3.27
C VAL A 71 -7.51 -1.92 4.54
N TYR A 72 -8.47 -2.30 5.37
CA TYR A 72 -8.68 -1.75 6.70
C TYR A 72 -7.86 -2.52 7.73
N LEU A 73 -6.93 -1.82 8.39
CA LEU A 73 -6.00 -2.42 9.35
C LEU A 73 -6.53 -2.34 10.79
N GLY A 74 -7.44 -1.42 11.09
CA GLY A 74 -8.01 -1.24 12.43
C GLY A 74 -8.23 0.23 12.76
N LYS A 75 -8.29 0.54 14.05
CA LYS A 75 -8.31 1.92 14.56
C LYS A 75 -7.14 2.15 15.51
N GLU A 76 -6.55 3.33 15.45
CA GLU A 76 -5.64 3.85 16.46
C GLU A 76 -6.24 5.14 17.02
N ASN A 77 -6.46 5.18 18.34
CA ASN A 77 -7.13 6.31 19.01
C ASN A 77 -8.49 6.69 18.39
N GLY A 78 -9.24 5.68 17.93
CA GLY A 78 -10.53 5.88 17.26
C GLY A 78 -10.44 6.30 15.79
N ILE A 79 -9.24 6.49 15.24
CA ILE A 79 -9.02 6.89 13.85
C ILE A 79 -8.80 5.65 12.98
N PRO A 80 -9.56 5.44 11.89
CA PRO A 80 -9.38 4.30 11.00
C PRO A 80 -8.03 4.36 10.29
N ILE A 81 -7.37 3.20 10.24
CA ILE A 81 -6.11 3.00 9.53
C ILE A 81 -6.38 2.19 8.27
N LEU A 82 -6.08 2.80 7.13
CA LEU A 82 -6.20 2.19 5.81
C LEU A 82 -4.83 1.97 5.19
N THR A 83 -4.76 1.01 4.28
CA THR A 83 -3.67 0.90 3.33
C THR A 83 -4.16 0.46 1.95
N MET A 84 -3.31 0.62 0.95
CA MET A 84 -3.57 0.25 -0.43
C MET A 84 -2.61 -0.84 -0.88
N THR A 85 -3.10 -1.82 -1.63
CA THR A 85 -2.32 -2.95 -2.14
C THR A 85 -2.73 -3.34 -3.56
N CYS A 86 -1.98 -4.27 -4.16
CA CYS A 86 -2.29 -4.87 -5.45
C CYS A 86 -3.63 -5.61 -5.46
N SER A 87 -4.06 -6.04 -6.65
CA SER A 87 -5.32 -6.76 -6.79
C SER A 87 -5.33 -8.06 -5.99
N LEU A 88 -6.51 -8.50 -5.53
CA LEU A 88 -6.66 -9.80 -4.88
C LEU A 88 -6.17 -10.96 -5.78
N SER A 89 -6.36 -10.84 -7.10
CA SER A 89 -5.83 -11.82 -8.06
C SER A 89 -4.31 -11.94 -7.98
N ASP A 90 -3.59 -10.81 -7.89
CA ASP A 90 -2.14 -10.83 -7.80
C ASP A 90 -1.65 -11.37 -6.44
N ILE A 91 -2.39 -11.09 -5.36
CA ILE A 91 -2.15 -11.70 -4.04
C ILE A 91 -2.32 -13.22 -4.10
N GLU A 92 -3.39 -13.71 -4.74
CA GLU A 92 -3.62 -15.15 -4.87
C GLU A 92 -2.56 -15.80 -5.76
N LYS A 93 -2.21 -15.21 -6.91
CA LYS A 93 -1.10 -15.71 -7.74
C LYS A 93 0.20 -15.77 -6.94
N PHE A 94 0.46 -14.78 -6.09
CA PHE A 94 1.62 -14.79 -5.21
C PHE A 94 1.58 -15.95 -4.20
N LYS A 95 0.47 -16.13 -3.48
CA LYS A 95 0.30 -17.23 -2.51
C LYS A 95 0.50 -18.61 -3.14
N HIS A 96 0.11 -18.76 -4.41
CA HIS A 96 0.29 -19.99 -5.18
C HIS A 96 1.67 -20.08 -5.87
N GLY A 97 2.61 -19.18 -5.56
CA GLY A 97 3.97 -19.20 -6.10
C GLY A 97 4.08 -18.84 -7.59
N GLN A 98 3.00 -18.36 -8.20
CA GLN A 98 2.97 -17.99 -9.63
C GLN A 98 3.68 -16.66 -9.90
N VAL A 99 3.98 -15.91 -8.84
CA VAL A 99 4.69 -14.64 -8.94
C VAL A 99 5.77 -14.59 -7.86
N SER A 100 7.01 -14.31 -8.27
CA SER A 100 8.18 -14.31 -7.38
C SER A 100 8.28 -13.03 -6.54
N LEU A 101 8.70 -13.14 -5.28
CA LEU A 101 9.23 -12.02 -4.51
C LEU A 101 10.37 -11.34 -5.30
N ARG A 102 10.33 -10.02 -5.42
CA ARG A 102 11.45 -9.23 -5.94
C ARG A 102 11.96 -8.32 -4.84
N ALA A 103 13.23 -8.48 -4.50
CA ALA A 103 13.89 -7.55 -3.60
C ALA A 103 13.81 -6.13 -4.17
N PRO A 104 13.70 -5.10 -3.31
CA PRO A 104 13.73 -3.72 -3.75
C PRO A 104 15.05 -3.42 -4.45
N SER A 105 15.01 -2.56 -5.47
CA SER A 105 16.26 -2.06 -6.08
C SER A 105 17.18 -1.46 -5.00
N LYS A 106 18.51 -1.58 -5.17
CA LYS A 106 19.49 -1.03 -4.21
C LYS A 106 19.23 0.45 -3.89
N LYS A 107 18.85 1.24 -4.90
CA LYS A 107 18.50 2.65 -4.72
C LYS A 107 17.27 2.81 -3.83
N TYR A 108 16.22 2.03 -4.05
CA TYR A 108 15.01 2.09 -3.25
C TYR A 108 15.23 1.58 -1.82
N ALA A 109 15.95 0.46 -1.65
CA ALA A 109 16.35 -0.07 -0.34
C ALA A 109 17.12 0.99 0.49
N ASN A 110 18.07 1.69 -0.14
CA ASN A 110 18.81 2.77 0.52
C ASN A 110 17.91 3.94 0.94
N THR A 111 16.88 4.25 0.15
CA THR A 111 15.88 5.27 0.51
C THR A 111 15.07 4.84 1.73
N LEU A 112 14.63 3.58 1.78
CA LEU A 112 13.90 3.02 2.93
C LEU A 112 14.75 3.06 4.20
N ILE A 113 16.02 2.62 4.13
CA ILE A 113 16.97 2.67 5.24
C ILE A 113 17.11 4.11 5.76
N LYS A 114 17.32 5.09 4.86
CA LYS A 114 17.41 6.50 5.25
C LYS A 114 16.15 7.00 5.95
N GLY A 115 14.96 6.59 5.49
CA GLY A 115 13.69 6.93 6.13
C GLY A 115 13.57 6.38 7.55
N LEU A 116 13.86 5.09 7.73
CA LEU A 116 13.80 4.40 9.02
C LEU A 116 14.79 4.99 10.05
N VAL A 117 16.00 5.33 9.60
CA VAL A 117 17.03 5.96 10.45
C VAL A 117 16.64 7.39 10.83
N LYS A 118 16.17 8.19 9.86
CA LYS A 118 15.76 9.58 10.11
C LYS A 118 14.53 9.68 11.02
N GLY A 119 13.62 8.71 10.94
CA GLY A 119 12.48 8.58 11.84
C GLY A 119 12.87 8.21 13.28
N ARG A 120 14.16 8.01 13.57
CA ARG A 120 14.72 7.56 14.86
C ARG A 120 14.13 6.24 15.35
N GLN A 121 13.61 5.41 14.45
CA GLN A 121 13.01 4.12 14.80
C GLN A 121 14.08 3.04 14.93
N LEU A 122 15.13 3.09 14.10
CA LEU A 122 16.17 2.06 14.00
C LEU A 122 17.54 2.69 13.73
N SER A 123 18.61 2.03 14.16
CA SER A 123 19.97 2.31 13.66
C SER A 123 20.11 1.88 12.20
N GLU A 124 21.15 2.37 11.51
CA GLU A 124 21.38 2.02 10.10
C GLU A 124 21.56 0.51 9.89
N ARG A 125 22.25 -0.17 10.83
CA ARG A 125 22.44 -1.62 10.80
C ARG A 125 21.12 -2.37 10.99
N GLU A 126 20.29 -1.94 11.93
CA GLU A 126 18.98 -2.54 12.18
C GLU A 126 18.03 -2.32 11.00
N ALA A 127 18.02 -1.13 10.41
CA ALA A 127 17.22 -0.82 9.23
C ALA A 127 17.65 -1.67 8.02
N ALA A 128 18.95 -1.83 7.78
CA ALA A 128 19.45 -2.69 6.70
C ALA A 128 19.06 -4.17 6.92
N ALA A 129 19.24 -4.69 8.13
CA ALA A 129 18.86 -6.06 8.49
C ALA A 129 17.34 -6.28 8.38
N TYR A 130 16.53 -5.28 8.75
CA TYR A 130 15.08 -5.32 8.60
C TYR A 130 14.68 -5.45 7.13
N ILE A 131 15.24 -4.61 6.24
CA ILE A 131 14.93 -4.65 4.81
C ILE A 131 15.38 -5.96 4.18
N ASP A 132 16.56 -6.49 4.56
CA ASP A 132 17.06 -7.77 4.03
C ASP A 132 16.23 -8.98 4.50
N LYS A 133 15.89 -9.01 5.79
CA LYS A 133 15.01 -10.03 6.36
C LYS A 133 13.61 -9.97 5.77
N ALA A 134 13.06 -8.76 5.61
CA ALA A 134 11.82 -8.59 4.89
C ALA A 134 12.02 -9.22 3.50
N SER A 135 13.06 -8.80 2.77
CA SER A 135 13.35 -9.12 1.37
C SER A 135 13.34 -10.62 0.99
N SER A 136 13.54 -11.46 1.99
CA SER A 136 13.75 -12.90 1.86
C SER A 136 12.63 -13.75 2.46
N LYS A 137 11.66 -13.13 3.16
CA LYS A 137 10.61 -13.86 3.86
C LYS A 137 9.43 -14.18 2.94
N PRO A 138 9.02 -15.45 2.79
CA PRO A 138 7.73 -15.78 2.19
C PRO A 138 6.58 -15.24 3.06
N LEU A 139 5.45 -14.86 2.44
CA LEU A 139 4.28 -14.34 3.16
C LEU A 139 3.62 -15.40 4.04
#